data_AF-X1UCB0-F1
#
_entry.id   AF-X1UCB0-F1
#
_cell.length_a   1.000
_cell.length_b   1.000
_cell.length_c   1.000
_cell.angle_alpha   90.00
_cell.angle_beta   90.00
_cell.angle_gamma   90.00
#
_symmetry.space_group_name_H-M   'P 1'
#
loop_
_entity.id
_entity.type
_entity.pdbx_description
1 polymer ?
#
loop_
_entity_poly.entity_id
_entity_poly.type
_entity_poly.pdbx_seq_one_letter_code
_entity_poly.pdbx_strand_id
1 'polypeptide(L)'
;MKDKSDNLISSNFYWLSTGPDASADFSDLDNLPEVDLDISYSKEKNGDTCTVYVDLKNPSSDLAFAINPKIKKSVSGDLVLPIYWQDNYFSLLPGQKQRVKVEFDVKDLGTEEPSLVIDGWNIKTEKITISTRLPAVKAL
;
A
#
# COMPACT_ATOMS: atom_id res chain seq x y z
N MET A 1 -3.52 -18.11 -3.99
CA MET A 1 -3.02 -19.08 -5.00
C MET A 1 -1.51 -18.92 -5.11
N LYS A 2 -0.78 -20.04 -5.09
CA LYS A 2 0.68 -20.08 -5.23
C LYS A 2 1.09 -20.99 -6.39
N ASP A 3 2.26 -20.75 -6.97
CA ASP A 3 2.84 -21.65 -7.96
C ASP A 3 3.48 -22.89 -7.32
N LYS A 4 4.11 -23.75 -8.13
CA LYS A 4 4.77 -24.98 -7.66
C LYS A 4 6.01 -24.72 -6.80
N SER A 5 6.56 -23.51 -6.85
CA SER A 5 7.73 -23.07 -6.07
C SER A 5 7.32 -22.30 -4.82
N ASP A 6 6.04 -22.33 -4.45
CA ASP A 6 5.43 -21.63 -3.31
C ASP A 6 5.45 -20.09 -3.42
N ASN A 7 5.67 -19.54 -4.62
CA ASN A 7 5.54 -18.09 -4.85
C ASN A 7 4.06 -17.70 -4.88
N LEU A 8 3.69 -16.61 -4.22
CA LEU A 8 2.34 -16.06 -4.29
C LEU A 8 2.07 -15.52 -5.71
N ILE A 9 1.04 -16.07 -6.36
CA ILE A 9 0.62 -15.66 -7.71
C ILE A 9 -0.63 -14.80 -7.67
N SER A 10 -1.55 -15.10 -6.74
CA SER A 10 -2.77 -14.33 -6.59
C SER A 10 -3.27 -14.42 -5.15
N SER A 11 -3.75 -13.29 -4.64
CA SER A 11 -4.48 -13.19 -3.39
C SER A 11 -5.81 -12.50 -3.70
N ASN A 12 -6.89 -13.00 -3.12
CA ASN A 12 -8.17 -12.29 -3.18
C ASN A 12 -8.88 -12.45 -1.83
N PHE A 13 -9.55 -11.39 -1.39
CA PHE A 13 -10.23 -11.33 -0.11
C PHE A 13 -11.69 -10.99 -0.35
N TYR A 14 -12.59 -11.84 0.14
CA TYR A 14 -14.02 -11.66 0.00
C TYR A 14 -14.63 -11.39 1.37
N TRP A 15 -15.42 -10.33 1.48
CA TRP A 15 -16.32 -10.08 2.60
C TRP A 15 -17.70 -10.60 2.20
N LEU A 16 -18.25 -11.48 3.03
CA LEU A 16 -19.50 -12.18 2.74
C LEU A 16 -20.50 -11.86 3.83
N SER A 17 -21.77 -11.73 3.43
CA SER A 17 -22.88 -11.73 4.36
C SER A 17 -23.38 -13.15 4.57
N THR A 18 -24.00 -13.42 5.71
CA THR A 18 -24.61 -14.73 6.00
C THR A 18 -25.99 -14.90 5.36
N GLY A 19 -26.65 -13.80 5.00
CA GLY A 19 -27.93 -13.80 4.28
C GLY A 19 -27.77 -14.03 2.77
N PRO A 20 -28.88 -14.26 2.04
CA PRO A 20 -28.85 -14.30 0.58
C PRO A 20 -28.45 -12.94 0.01
N ASP A 21 -27.87 -12.90 -1.20
CA ASP A 21 -27.39 -11.67 -1.85
C ASP A 21 -28.44 -10.54 -1.90
N ALA A 22 -29.72 -10.89 -2.10
CA ALA A 22 -30.82 -9.92 -2.14
C ALA A 22 -31.06 -9.18 -0.82
N SER A 23 -30.55 -9.72 0.29
CA SER A 23 -30.59 -9.12 1.62
C SER A 23 -29.22 -9.19 2.31
N ALA A 24 -28.14 -9.13 1.53
CA ALA A 24 -26.79 -9.12 2.06
C ALA A 24 -26.59 -7.87 2.92
N ASP A 25 -26.15 -8.10 4.16
CA ASP A 25 -25.81 -7.07 5.12
C ASP A 25 -24.30 -7.08 5.40
N PHE A 26 -23.67 -5.92 5.23
CA PHE A 26 -22.25 -5.69 5.43
C PHE A 26 -21.97 -4.59 6.46
N SER A 27 -22.98 -4.17 7.25
CA SER A 27 -22.83 -3.09 8.23
C SER A 27 -21.75 -3.36 9.28
N ASP A 28 -21.41 -4.62 9.52
CA ASP A 28 -20.32 -5.00 10.44
C ASP A 28 -18.96 -4.47 9.98
N LEU A 29 -18.78 -4.17 8.69
CA LEU A 29 -17.56 -3.52 8.19
C LEU A 29 -17.36 -2.14 8.82
N ASP A 30 -18.44 -1.38 9.09
CA ASP A 30 -18.36 -0.05 9.72
C ASP A 30 -17.81 -0.12 11.16
N ASN A 31 -17.89 -1.30 11.79
CA ASN A 31 -17.46 -1.53 13.16
C ASN A 31 -16.08 -2.18 13.27
N LEU A 32 -15.36 -2.32 12.16
CA LEU A 32 -14.00 -2.85 12.18
C LEU A 32 -13.09 -1.95 13.04
N PRO A 33 -12.36 -2.51 14.02
CA PRO A 33 -11.42 -1.74 14.84
C PRO A 33 -10.34 -1.08 13.99
N GLU A 34 -9.89 0.12 14.37
CA GLU A 34 -8.78 0.77 13.68
C GLU A 34 -7.47 -0.03 13.87
N VAL A 35 -6.73 -0.24 12.77
CA VAL A 35 -5.43 -0.92 12.74
C VAL A 35 -4.31 0.06 12.41
N ASP A 36 -3.28 0.09 13.24
CA ASP A 36 -2.02 0.79 12.93
C ASP A 36 -1.03 -0.21 12.27
N LEU A 37 -0.57 0.10 11.06
CA LEU A 37 0.28 -0.78 10.26
C LEU A 37 1.76 -0.47 10.48
N ASP A 38 2.58 -1.52 10.58
CA ASP A 38 4.03 -1.39 10.49
C ASP A 38 4.39 -1.16 9.01
N ILE A 39 4.83 0.06 8.65
CA ILE A 39 5.15 0.44 7.26
C ILE A 39 6.63 0.78 7.13
N SER A 40 7.26 0.22 6.10
CA SER A 40 8.59 0.65 5.65
C SER A 40 8.66 0.64 4.14
N TYR A 41 9.66 1.31 3.57
CA TYR A 41 9.84 1.34 2.12
C TYR A 41 11.32 1.33 1.73
N SER A 42 11.59 0.84 0.53
CA SER A 42 12.82 1.07 -0.20
C SER A 42 12.51 1.61 -1.59
N LYS A 43 13.51 2.14 -2.28
CA LYS A 43 13.32 2.64 -3.64
C LYS A 43 14.56 2.56 -4.48
N GLU A 44 14.32 2.54 -5.78
CA GLU A 44 15.31 2.54 -6.83
C GLU A 44 14.91 3.57 -7.90
N LYS A 45 15.89 4.14 -8.58
CA LYS A 45 15.67 5.05 -9.70
C LYS A 45 16.46 4.55 -10.89
N ASN A 46 15.76 4.31 -12.00
CA ASN A 46 16.32 3.84 -13.26
C ASN A 46 15.92 4.82 -14.35
N GLY A 47 16.83 5.71 -14.74
CA GLY A 47 16.52 6.83 -15.65
C GLY A 47 15.46 7.75 -15.03
N ASP A 48 14.34 7.92 -15.73
CA ASP A 48 13.22 8.74 -15.28
C ASP A 48 12.19 7.97 -14.45
N THR A 49 12.29 6.65 -14.35
CA THR A 49 11.35 5.85 -13.56
C THR A 49 11.83 5.68 -12.13
N CYS A 50 10.96 5.97 -11.17
CA CYS A 50 11.15 5.63 -9.76
C CYS A 50 10.32 4.40 -9.42
N THR A 51 10.97 3.39 -8.87
CA THR A 51 10.33 2.20 -8.31
C THR A 51 10.39 2.29 -6.79
N VAL A 52 9.25 2.15 -6.13
CA VAL A 52 9.15 2.09 -4.66
C VAL A 52 8.62 0.72 -4.26
N TYR A 53 9.30 0.07 -3.33
CA TYR A 53 8.85 -1.16 -2.69
C TYR A 53 8.35 -0.80 -1.30
N VAL A 54 7.07 -1.07 -1.03
CA VAL A 54 6.44 -0.80 0.25
C VAL A 54 6.23 -2.11 0.97
N ASP A 55 6.80 -2.25 2.16
CA ASP A 55 6.57 -3.36 3.07
C ASP A 55 5.54 -2.94 4.11
N LEU A 56 4.42 -3.65 4.12
CA LEU A 56 3.35 -3.47 5.09
C LEU A 56 3.21 -4.73 5.93
N LYS A 57 2.96 -4.54 7.23
CA LYS A 57 2.62 -5.62 8.14
C LYS A 57 1.49 -5.16 9.03
N ASN A 58 0.53 -6.06 9.26
CA ASN A 58 -0.49 -5.90 10.28
C ASN A 58 0.02 -6.53 11.59
N PRO A 59 0.46 -5.75 12.59
CA PRO A 59 0.89 -6.28 13.88
C PRO A 59 -0.27 -6.60 14.83
N SER A 60 -1.49 -6.18 14.51
CA SER A 60 -2.66 -6.30 15.37
C SER A 60 -3.32 -7.68 15.32
N SER A 61 -4.33 -7.87 16.16
CA SER A 61 -5.24 -9.02 16.16
C SER A 61 -6.44 -8.87 15.23
N ASP A 62 -6.60 -7.71 14.59
CA ASP A 62 -7.78 -7.34 13.82
C ASP A 62 -7.48 -7.30 12.32
N LEU A 63 -8.51 -7.36 11.48
CA LEU A 63 -8.35 -7.29 10.03
C LEU A 63 -7.96 -5.86 9.62
N ALA A 64 -6.88 -5.68 8.85
CA ALA A 64 -6.64 -4.43 8.13
C ALA A 64 -7.29 -4.54 6.74
N PHE A 65 -8.36 -3.79 6.52
CA PHE A 65 -9.26 -3.97 5.38
C PHE A 65 -9.10 -2.90 4.29
N ALA A 66 -9.14 -3.34 3.03
CA ALA A 66 -9.13 -2.50 1.83
C ALA A 66 -8.05 -1.39 1.83
N ILE A 67 -6.81 -1.78 2.11
CA ILE A 67 -5.63 -0.91 2.14
C ILE A 67 -5.34 -0.40 0.73
N ASN A 68 -5.28 0.93 0.59
CA ASN A 68 -5.17 1.65 -0.67
C ASN A 68 -3.95 2.58 -0.67
N PRO A 69 -2.73 2.04 -0.90
CA PRO A 69 -1.54 2.85 -0.97
C PRO A 69 -1.56 3.79 -2.18
N LYS A 70 -1.07 5.02 -2.00
CA LYS A 70 -1.01 6.08 -3.01
C LYS A 70 0.35 6.75 -3.00
N ILE A 71 0.80 7.20 -4.18
CA ILE A 71 1.87 8.19 -4.28
C ILE A 71 1.24 9.53 -4.64
N LYS A 72 1.50 10.52 -3.79
CA LYS A 72 1.08 11.90 -3.97
C LYS A 72 2.28 12.82 -4.04
N LYS A 73 2.10 13.99 -4.65
CA LYS A 73 3.07 15.09 -4.55
C LYS A 73 3.08 15.63 -3.12
N SER A 74 4.25 15.87 -2.56
CA SER A 74 4.40 16.10 -1.12
C SER A 74 3.77 17.41 -0.62
N VAL A 75 3.76 18.46 -1.45
CA VAL A 75 3.27 19.80 -1.14
C VAL A 75 1.81 19.97 -1.59
N SER A 76 1.52 19.74 -2.88
CA SER A 76 0.17 19.91 -3.43
C SER A 76 -0.81 18.84 -2.93
N GLY A 77 -0.33 17.63 -2.65
CA GLY A 77 -1.18 16.50 -2.26
C GLY A 77 -1.89 15.82 -3.43
N ASP A 78 -1.62 16.27 -4.66
CA ASP A 78 -2.17 15.67 -5.88
C ASP A 78 -1.62 14.27 -6.10
N LEU A 79 -2.41 13.40 -6.74
CA LEU A 79 -1.94 12.09 -7.18
C LEU A 79 -0.85 12.24 -8.25
N VAL A 80 0.19 11.42 -8.15
CA VAL A 80 1.16 11.26 -9.24
C VAL A 80 0.59 10.28 -10.25
N LEU A 81 0.44 10.71 -11.49
CA LEU A 81 -0.16 9.93 -12.58
C LEU A 81 0.61 10.14 -13.89
N PRO A 82 0.77 9.09 -14.73
CA PRO A 82 0.33 7.71 -14.53
C PRO A 82 1.14 6.99 -13.43
N ILE A 83 0.53 5.97 -12.83
CA ILE A 83 1.15 5.15 -11.77
C ILE A 83 0.76 3.69 -11.91
N TYR A 84 1.70 2.79 -11.65
CA TYR A 84 1.51 1.35 -11.81
C TYR A 84 1.81 0.63 -10.50
N TRP A 85 0.75 0.28 -9.78
CA TRP A 85 0.84 -0.56 -8.59
C TRP A 85 0.81 -2.04 -8.97
N GLN A 86 1.65 -2.83 -8.31
CA GLN A 86 1.60 -4.29 -8.38
C GLN A 86 0.30 -4.83 -7.81
N ASP A 87 -0.19 -4.22 -6.73
CA ASP A 87 -1.42 -4.57 -6.04
C ASP A 87 -1.94 -3.35 -5.29
N ASN A 88 -3.26 -3.24 -5.15
CA ASN A 88 -3.94 -2.12 -4.51
C ASN A 88 -5.31 -2.60 -3.97
N TYR A 89 -5.85 -1.94 -2.95
CA TYR A 89 -7.09 -2.34 -2.25
C TYR A 89 -7.05 -3.77 -1.65
N PHE A 90 -5.87 -4.20 -1.19
CA PHE A 90 -5.69 -5.51 -0.56
C PHE A 90 -6.00 -5.46 0.94
N SER A 91 -6.11 -6.62 1.59
CA SER A 91 -6.34 -6.73 3.04
C SER A 91 -5.26 -7.58 3.69
N LEU A 92 -4.90 -7.25 4.94
CA LEU A 92 -3.92 -8.00 5.72
C LEU A 92 -4.57 -8.60 6.96
N LEU A 93 -4.53 -9.92 7.05
CA LEU A 93 -4.91 -10.66 8.25
C LEU A 93 -3.98 -10.35 9.44
N PRO A 94 -4.38 -10.67 10.67
CA PRO A 94 -3.52 -10.55 11.85
C PRO A 94 -2.15 -11.20 11.64
N GLY A 95 -1.08 -10.44 11.87
CA GLY A 95 0.31 -10.87 11.70
C GLY A 95 0.80 -10.98 10.25
N GLN A 96 -0.07 -10.78 9.24
CA GLN A 96 0.31 -10.91 7.84
C GLN A 96 1.23 -9.78 7.39
N LYS A 97 2.14 -10.10 6.47
CA LYS A 97 3.03 -9.17 5.79
C LYS A 97 2.77 -9.21 4.29
N GLN A 98 2.90 -8.07 3.64
CA GLN A 98 2.86 -7.97 2.18
C GLN A 98 3.82 -6.89 1.71
N ARG A 99 4.59 -7.20 0.67
CA ARG A 99 5.36 -6.22 -0.08
C ARG A 99 4.65 -5.91 -1.38
N VAL A 100 4.47 -4.64 -1.70
CA VAL A 100 3.92 -4.17 -2.98
C VAL A 100 4.89 -3.23 -3.66
N LYS A 101 4.98 -3.34 -4.99
CA LYS A 101 5.79 -2.47 -5.84
C LYS A 101 4.91 -1.39 -6.49
N VAL A 102 5.43 -0.18 -6.61
CA VAL A 102 4.84 0.89 -7.44
C VAL A 102 5.88 1.56 -8.32
N GLU A 103 5.49 1.90 -9.54
CA GLU A 103 6.32 2.58 -10.53
C GLU A 103 5.62 3.84 -11.06
N PHE A 104 6.39 4.93 -11.16
CA PHE A 104 5.95 6.20 -11.74
C PHE A 104 7.15 6.97 -12.31
N ASP A 105 6.91 7.91 -13.22
CA ASP A 105 7.97 8.76 -13.75
C ASP A 105 8.23 9.97 -12.83
N VAL A 106 9.50 10.23 -12.54
CA VAL A 106 9.92 11.36 -11.68
C VAL A 106 9.53 12.72 -12.25
N LYS A 107 9.36 12.83 -13.57
CA LYS A 107 8.91 14.07 -14.21
C LYS A 107 7.48 14.47 -13.79
N ASP A 108 6.65 13.49 -13.46
CA ASP A 108 5.24 13.72 -13.11
C ASP A 108 5.10 14.32 -11.70
N LEU A 109 6.18 14.31 -10.91
CA LEU A 109 6.29 15.06 -9.66
C LEU A 109 6.48 16.57 -9.87
N GLY A 110 6.88 17.00 -11.07
CA GLY A 110 7.32 18.37 -11.30
C GLY A 110 8.55 18.69 -10.45
N THR A 111 8.42 19.67 -9.54
CA THR A 111 9.49 20.08 -8.61
C THR A 111 9.30 19.52 -7.20
N GLU A 112 8.29 18.69 -6.98
CA GLU A 112 7.94 18.16 -5.67
C GLU A 112 8.61 16.81 -5.38
N GLU A 113 8.63 16.41 -4.12
CA GLU A 113 9.04 15.08 -3.71
C GLU A 113 7.83 14.14 -3.68
N PRO A 114 7.99 12.83 -3.93
CA PRO A 114 6.92 11.86 -3.74
C PRO A 114 6.60 11.70 -2.25
N SER A 115 5.33 11.48 -1.95
CA SER A 115 4.82 11.13 -0.64
C SER A 115 3.98 9.86 -0.75
N LEU A 116 4.38 8.83 -0.02
CA LEU A 116 3.60 7.62 0.17
C LEU A 116 2.50 7.91 1.18
N VAL A 117 1.26 7.72 0.78
CA VAL A 117 0.09 7.79 1.66
C VAL A 117 -0.52 6.40 1.73
N ILE A 118 -0.58 5.84 2.93
CA ILE A 118 -1.22 4.55 3.19
C ILE A 118 -2.53 4.85 3.91
N ASP A 119 -3.66 4.67 3.20
CA ASP A 119 -4.99 4.73 3.77
C ASP A 119 -5.76 3.44 3.48
N GLY A 120 -6.94 3.28 4.04
CA GLY A 120 -7.76 2.08 3.92
C GLY A 120 -9.02 2.22 4.73
N TRP A 121 -9.84 1.17 4.77
CA TRP A 121 -11.17 1.23 5.38
C TRP A 121 -11.11 1.51 6.90
N ASN A 122 -10.28 0.75 7.61
CA ASN A 122 -10.13 0.82 9.07
C ASN A 122 -8.67 0.90 9.50
N ILE A 123 -7.82 1.58 8.73
CA ILE A 123 -6.41 1.75 9.13
C ILE A 123 -6.13 3.21 9.48
N LYS A 124 -5.21 3.40 10.42
CA LYS A 124 -4.64 4.71 10.69
C LYS A 124 -3.88 5.19 9.45
N THR A 125 -4.27 6.35 8.93
CA THR A 125 -3.64 6.90 7.73
C THR A 125 -2.22 7.36 8.04
N GLU A 126 -1.26 6.87 7.27
CA GLU A 126 0.15 7.24 7.40
C GLU A 126 0.65 7.97 6.15
N LYS A 127 1.39 9.06 6.35
CA LYS A 127 2.00 9.87 5.27
C LYS A 127 3.51 9.90 5.45
N ILE A 128 4.23 9.34 4.49
CA ILE A 128 5.68 9.20 4.51
C ILE A 128 6.26 9.95 3.30
N THR A 129 7.11 10.94 3.53
CA THR A 129 7.84 11.61 2.43
C THR A 129 8.95 10.69 1.95
N ILE A 130 8.98 10.42 0.64
CA ILE A 130 10.00 9.62 0.00
C ILE A 130 11.07 10.58 -0.54
N SER A 131 12.22 10.67 0.12
CA SER A 131 13.33 11.55 -0.32
C SER A 131 13.91 11.04 -1.63
N THR A 132 13.80 11.74 -2.76
CA THR A 132 14.37 11.28 -4.04
C THR A 132 15.90 11.16 -4.05
N ARG A 133 16.63 11.78 -3.12
CA ARG A 133 18.09 11.59 -2.95
C ARG A 133 18.38 10.21 -2.34
N LEU A 134 19.28 9.44 -2.95
CA LEU A 134 19.82 8.22 -2.34
C LEU A 134 20.62 8.61 -1.09
N PRO A 135 20.58 7.83 0.00
CA PRO A 135 21.47 8.07 1.13
C PRO A 135 22.92 8.04 0.63
N ALA A 136 23.71 9.03 1.04
CA ALA A 136 25.13 9.05 0.74
C ALA A 136 25.76 7.75 1.26
N VAL A 137 26.47 7.03 0.38
CA VAL A 137 27.28 5.89 0.79
C VAL A 137 28.26 6.40 1.85
N LYS A 138 28.13 5.92 3.09
CA LYS A 138 29.19 6.08 4.07
C LYS A 138 30.38 5.29 3.55
N ALA A 139 31.38 5.99 3.01
CA ALA A 139 32.69 5.39 2.81
C ALA A 139 33.20 4.91 4.17
N LEU A 140 33.59 3.63 4.22
CA LEU A 140 34.30 3.03 5.34
C LEU A 140 35.73 3.59 5.42
#